data_AF-A0AA36FQH7-F1
#
_entry.id   AF-A0AA36FQH7-F1
#
_cell.length_a   1.000
_cell.length_b   1.000
_cell.length_c   1.000
_cell.angle_alpha   90.00
_cell.angle_beta   90.00
_cell.angle_gamma   90.00
#
_symmetry.space_group_name_H-M   'P 1'
#
loop_
_entity.id
_entity.type
_entity.pdbx_description
1 polymer ?
#
loop_
_entity_poly.entity_id
_entity_poly.type
_entity_poly.pdbx_seq_one_letter_code
_entity_poly.pdbx_strand_id
1 'polypeptide(L)'
;VATIDDGSTKYTARDLLPKEFYGFRILAVNSCGEGAPSKVVDVDTLEEPEDYEEAGYDDELKEYDDEKKEVLEEEDKKTSTMQATEDQQPDADIKEPGGDVASDKGKPKTDEE
;
A
#
# COMPACT_ATOMS: atom_id res chain seq x y z
N VAL A 1 1.59 17.28 23.39
CA VAL A 1 0.35 17.13 22.59
C VAL A 1 0.74 17.23 21.13
N ALA A 2 0.30 16.30 20.29
CA ALA A 2 0.59 16.29 18.86
C ALA A 2 -0.63 16.76 18.06
N THR A 3 -0.39 17.51 16.99
CA THR A 3 -1.40 17.93 16.00
C THR A 3 -1.08 17.28 14.67
N ILE A 4 -2.10 16.85 13.93
CA ILE A 4 -1.96 16.24 12.61
C ILE A 4 -2.50 17.15 11.52
N ASP A 5 -2.07 16.92 10.28
CA ASP A 5 -2.53 17.67 9.11
C ASP A 5 -4.03 17.53 8.87
N ASP A 6 -4.64 18.56 8.30
CA ASP A 6 -6.06 18.60 7.96
C ASP A 6 -6.44 17.45 7.02
N GLY A 7 -7.41 16.64 7.44
CA GLY A 7 -7.88 15.47 6.70
C GLY A 7 -7.11 14.17 6.99
N SER A 8 -6.02 14.21 7.75
CA SER A 8 -5.39 12.99 8.27
C SER A 8 -6.22 12.41 9.42
N THR A 9 -6.24 11.09 9.52
CA THR A 9 -6.86 10.34 10.62
C THR A 9 -5.86 9.38 11.29
N LYS A 10 -4.56 9.58 11.01
CA LYS A 10 -3.48 8.70 11.47
C LYS A 10 -2.35 9.52 12.05
N TYR A 11 -1.77 9.00 13.12
CA TYR A 11 -0.59 9.53 13.78
C TYR A 11 0.27 8.36 14.28
N THR A 12 1.58 8.52 14.22
CA THR A 12 2.53 7.56 14.80
C THR A 12 3.26 8.25 15.95
N ALA A 13 3.00 7.81 17.17
CA ALA A 13 3.81 8.20 18.32
C ALA A 13 5.16 7.50 18.24
N ARG A 14 6.25 8.27 18.27
CA ARG A 14 7.63 7.79 18.23
C ARG A 14 8.30 8.10 19.57
N ASP A 15 9.46 7.49 19.79
CA ASP A 15 10.32 7.77 20.94
C ASP A 15 9.60 7.57 22.29
N LEU A 16 8.71 6.57 22.34
CA LEU A 16 8.11 6.11 23.58
C LEU A 16 9.13 5.25 24.34
N LEU A 17 9.11 5.34 25.66
CA LEU A 17 9.97 4.50 26.49
C LEU A 17 9.53 3.03 26.36
N PRO A 18 10.47 2.08 26.29
CA PRO A 18 10.14 0.66 26.30
C PRO A 18 9.55 0.24 27.64
N LYS A 19 8.76 -0.84 27.62
CA LYS A 19 8.20 -1.47 28.82
C LYS A 19 7.36 -0.53 29.70
N GLU A 20 6.69 0.44 29.07
CA GLU A 20 5.93 1.50 29.71
C GLU A 20 4.47 1.50 29.23
N PHE A 21 3.56 1.93 30.12
CA PHE A 21 2.12 1.95 29.86
C PHE A 21 1.65 3.34 29.43
N TYR A 22 0.95 3.43 28.29
CA TYR A 22 0.46 4.68 27.72
C TYR A 22 -1.05 4.67 27.46
N GLY A 23 -1.71 5.78 27.79
CA GLY A 23 -3.12 6.04 27.44
C GLY A 23 -3.25 7.14 26.38
N PHE A 24 -3.90 6.83 25.26
CA PHE A 24 -4.13 7.76 24.16
C PHE A 24 -5.59 8.20 24.06
N ARG A 25 -5.82 9.48 23.79
CA ARG A 25 -7.14 10.04 23.43
C ARG A 25 -6.98 11.03 22.29
N ILE A 26 -8.03 11.17 21.49
CA ILE A 26 -8.06 12.04 20.31
C ILE A 26 -9.11 13.13 20.52
N LEU A 27 -8.79 14.36 20.11
CA LEU A 27 -9.73 15.47 19.99
C LEU A 27 -9.81 15.90 18.53
N ALA A 28 -11.02 16.02 17.99
CA ALA A 28 -11.23 16.62 16.67
C ALA A 28 -11.32 18.13 16.80
N VAL A 29 -10.70 18.87 15.88
CA VAL A 29 -10.72 20.35 15.88
C VAL A 29 -11.23 20.84 14.54
N ASN A 30 -12.13 21.82 14.56
CA ASN A 30 -12.61 22.51 13.35
C ASN A 30 -12.73 24.03 13.61
N SER A 31 -13.31 24.78 12.68
CA SER A 31 -13.50 26.23 12.82
C SER A 31 -14.38 26.65 14.00
N CYS A 32 -15.21 25.75 14.54
CA CYS A 32 -16.02 25.98 15.73
C CYS A 32 -15.27 25.67 17.04
N GLY A 33 -14.11 25.00 16.98
CA GLY A 33 -13.28 24.66 18.13
C GLY A 33 -13.02 23.16 18.30
N GLU A 34 -12.75 22.75 19.54
CA GLU A 34 -12.45 21.37 19.92
C GLU A 34 -13.73 20.57 20.19
N GLY A 35 -13.83 19.38 19.62
CA GLY A 35 -14.88 18.42 19.92
C GLY A 35 -14.64 17.67 21.23
N ALA A 36 -15.61 16.84 21.62
CA ALA A 36 -15.48 15.97 22.77
C ALA A 36 -14.30 14.99 22.60
N PRO A 37 -13.50 14.74 23.64
CA PRO A 37 -12.44 13.74 23.58
C PRO A 37 -12.98 12.34 23.29
N SER A 38 -12.20 11.54 22.56
CA SER A 38 -12.47 10.12 22.40
C SER A 38 -12.38 9.36 23.73
N LYS A 39 -12.84 8.11 23.73
CA LYS A 39 -12.47 7.16 24.79
C LYS A 39 -10.94 6.99 24.80
N VAL A 40 -10.40 6.73 25.99
CA VAL A 40 -8.98 6.42 26.16
C VAL A 40 -8.72 5.00 25.63
N VAL A 41 -7.61 4.83 24.93
CA VAL A 41 -7.07 3.54 24.52
C VAL A 41 -5.75 3.34 25.24
N ASP A 42 -5.66 2.25 25.98
CA ASP A 42 -4.48 1.88 26.75
C ASP A 42 -3.60 0.91 25.97
N VAL A 43 -2.28 1.13 25.98
CA VAL A 43 -1.29 0.37 25.22
C VAL A 43 -0.01 0.22 26.04
N ASP A 44 0.55 -0.98 26.08
CA ASP A 44 1.87 -1.27 26.62
C ASP A 44 2.93 -1.25 25.50
N THR A 45 4.06 -0.57 25.73
CA THR A 45 5.22 -0.70 24.85
C THR A 45 5.99 -1.97 25.17
N LEU A 46 6.56 -2.59 24.15
CA LEU A 46 7.39 -3.78 24.31
C LEU A 46 8.75 -3.40 24.94
N GLU A 47 9.43 -4.41 25.46
CA GLU A 47 10.84 -4.28 25.83
C GLU A 47 11.68 -3.96 24.59
N GLU A 48 12.71 -3.14 24.76
CA GLU A 48 13.67 -2.89 23.68
C GLU A 48 14.29 -4.24 23.27
N PRO A 49 14.34 -4.56 21.97
CA PRO A 49 15.03 -5.75 21.53
C PRO A 49 16.48 -5.64 21.97
N GLU A 50 16.96 -6.60 22.76
CA GLU A 50 18.39 -6.72 23.03
C GLU A 50 19.07 -6.85 21.66
N ASP A 51 19.95 -5.91 21.33
CA ASP A 51 20.77 -5.98 20.13
C ASP A 51 21.43 -7.36 20.14
N TYR A 52 21.03 -8.22 19.21
CA TYR A 52 21.67 -9.51 19.02
C TYR A 52 23.14 -9.19 18.78
N GLU A 53 24.02 -9.49 19.75
CA GLU A 53 25.44 -9.45 19.49
C GLU A 53 25.67 -10.31 18.26
N GLU A 54 26.13 -9.68 17.18
CA GLU A 54 26.48 -10.35 15.94
C GLU A 54 27.48 -11.43 16.32
N ALA A 55 26.98 -12.66 16.47
CA ALA A 55 27.78 -13.80 16.86
C ALA A 55 28.94 -13.82 15.89
N GLY A 56 30.14 -13.52 16.40
CA GLY A 56 31.34 -13.45 15.59
C GLY A 56 31.40 -14.73 14.78
N TYR A 57 31.09 -14.63 13.49
CA TYR A 57 31.41 -15.64 12.52
C TYR A 57 32.93 -15.61 12.44
N ASP A 58 33.57 -16.38 13.32
CA ASP A 58 34.97 -16.72 13.17
C ASP A 58 35.09 -17.50 11.87
N ASP A 59 35.88 -16.90 10.99
CA ASP A 59 36.12 -17.22 9.60
C ASP A 59 36.93 -18.52 9.50
N GLU A 60 36.35 -19.64 9.93
CA GLU A 60 36.79 -20.96 9.46
C GLU A 60 36.34 -21.10 8.00
N LEU A 61 37.05 -20.38 7.14
CA LEU A 61 37.17 -20.60 5.72
C LEU A 61 37.61 -22.06 5.53
N LYS A 62 36.64 -22.97 5.47
CA LYS A 62 36.88 -24.34 4.99
C LYS A 62 37.35 -24.19 3.56
N GLU A 63 38.63 -24.45 3.38
CA GLU A 63 39.28 -24.78 2.12
C GLU A 63 38.30 -25.63 1.28
N TYR A 64 37.66 -24.97 0.31
CA TYR A 64 36.85 -25.67 -0.69
C TYR A 64 37.85 -26.36 -1.61
N ASP A 65 37.92 -27.68 -1.49
CA ASP A 65 38.71 -28.53 -2.38
C ASP A 65 38.21 -28.31 -3.82
N ASP A 66 39.09 -27.78 -4.67
CA ASP A 66 38.81 -27.17 -5.97
C ASP A 66 38.48 -28.19 -7.10
N GLU A 67 38.11 -29.43 -6.76
CA GLU A 67 38.11 -30.56 -7.72
C GLU A 67 36.74 -30.99 -8.26
N LYS A 68 35.66 -30.21 -8.12
CA LYS A 68 34.33 -30.65 -8.65
C LYS A 68 33.56 -29.66 -9.50
N LYS A 69 34.27 -28.93 -10.37
CA LYS A 69 33.70 -27.97 -11.34
C LYS A 69 33.72 -28.46 -12.81
N GLU A 70 33.49 -29.75 -13.06
CA GLU A 70 33.51 -30.28 -14.45
C GLU A 70 32.33 -31.21 -14.84
N VAL A 71 31.14 -31.14 -14.22
CA VAL A 71 30.05 -32.08 -14.62
C VAL A 71 28.65 -31.48 -14.83
N LEU A 72 28.42 -30.16 -14.72
CA LEU A 72 27.03 -29.63 -14.83
C LEU A 72 26.79 -28.56 -15.92
N GLU A 73 27.73 -28.32 -16.84
CA GLU A 73 27.52 -27.34 -17.93
C GLU A 73 26.81 -27.90 -19.19
N GLU A 74 26.33 -29.13 -19.19
CA GLU A 74 25.74 -29.75 -20.40
C GLU A 74 24.19 -29.83 -20.44
N GLU A 75 23.44 -29.38 -19.43
CA GLU A 75 21.96 -29.51 -19.44
C GLU A 75 21.16 -28.21 -19.71
N ASP A 76 21.81 -27.05 -19.83
CA ASP A 76 21.12 -25.75 -20.07
C ASP A 76 20.83 -25.43 -21.54
N LYS A 77 20.84 -26.42 -22.44
CA LYS A 77 20.46 -26.23 -23.85
C LYS A 77 19.07 -26.73 -24.24
N LYS A 78 18.18 -27.12 -23.31
CA LYS A 78 16.91 -27.77 -23.73
C LYS A 78 15.59 -27.34 -23.08
N THR A 79 15.49 -26.16 -22.47
CA THR A 79 14.19 -25.68 -21.95
C THR A 79 13.96 -24.19 -22.20
N SER A 80 14.00 -23.76 -23.47
CA SER A 80 13.43 -22.46 -23.87
C SER A 80 12.67 -22.56 -25.18
N THR A 81 11.61 -23.38 -25.15
CA THR A 81 10.52 -23.29 -26.12
C THR A 81 9.26 -23.70 -25.39
N MET A 82 8.46 -22.74 -24.91
CA MET A 82 7.00 -22.71 -25.01
C MET A 82 6.45 -21.44 -24.34
N GLN A 83 5.47 -20.84 -25.00
CA GLN A 83 4.51 -19.82 -24.55
C GLN A 83 4.87 -18.35 -24.79
N ALA A 84 4.60 -17.90 -26.00
CA ALA A 84 4.14 -16.54 -26.26
C ALA A 84 3.30 -16.51 -27.54
N THR A 85 2.00 -16.84 -27.45
CA THR A 85 0.96 -16.37 -28.40
C THR A 85 -0.42 -16.53 -27.76
N GLU A 86 -0.86 -15.56 -26.97
CA GLU A 86 -2.29 -15.33 -26.72
C GLU A 86 -2.47 -13.85 -26.38
N ASP A 87 -2.80 -13.07 -27.40
CA ASP A 87 -3.76 -11.95 -27.31
C ASP A 87 -3.71 -11.17 -28.64
N GLN A 88 -4.57 -11.58 -29.56
CA GLN A 88 -4.91 -10.81 -30.73
C GLN A 88 -6.43 -10.75 -30.78
N GLN A 89 -7.01 -9.74 -30.12
CA GLN A 89 -8.39 -9.31 -30.37
C GLN A 89 -8.40 -8.49 -31.67
N PRO A 90 -9.15 -8.89 -32.71
CA PRO A 90 -9.36 -8.03 -33.87
C PRO A 90 -10.46 -6.99 -33.59
N ASP A 91 -10.09 -5.73 -33.81
CA ASP A 91 -11.02 -4.61 -34.00
C ASP A 91 -11.95 -4.86 -35.19
N ALA A 92 -13.25 -4.66 -35.01
CA ALA A 92 -14.19 -4.47 -36.12
C ALA A 92 -15.43 -3.65 -35.68
N ASP A 93 -15.41 -2.38 -36.12
CA ASP A 93 -16.53 -1.62 -36.68
C ASP A 93 -17.92 -1.68 -36.01
N ILE A 94 -18.21 -0.69 -35.16
CA ILE A 94 -19.58 -0.21 -34.96
C ILE A 94 -19.76 1.08 -35.75
N LYS A 95 -20.45 0.94 -36.88
CA LYS A 95 -20.91 2.01 -37.76
C LYS A 95 -22.20 2.60 -37.17
N GLU A 96 -22.17 3.82 -36.65
CA GLU A 96 -23.40 4.56 -36.32
C GLU A 96 -24.04 5.15 -37.59
N PRO A 97 -25.31 4.83 -37.92
CA PRO A 97 -26.07 5.62 -38.87
C PRO A 97 -26.72 6.81 -38.16
N GLY A 98 -26.61 7.98 -38.79
CA GLY A 98 -27.16 9.24 -38.32
C GLY A 98 -28.67 9.24 -38.09
N GLY A 99 -29.09 10.15 -37.22
CA GLY A 99 -30.48 10.52 -36.98
C GLY A 99 -30.56 12.01 -36.69
N ASP A 100 -31.42 12.68 -37.44
CA ASP A 100 -31.48 14.11 -37.69
C ASP A 100 -31.89 15.02 -36.53
N VAL A 101 -31.53 16.28 -36.74
CA VAL A 101 -31.86 17.51 -36.03
C VAL A 101 -33.38 17.71 -35.91
N ALA A 102 -33.87 18.01 -34.70
CA ALA A 102 -35.06 18.83 -34.54
C ALA A 102 -35.02 19.61 -33.21
N SER A 103 -34.99 20.93 -33.36
CA SER A 103 -35.23 21.90 -32.30
C SER A 103 -36.70 21.85 -31.91
N ASP A 104 -37.05 21.89 -30.62
CA ASP A 104 -38.30 22.55 -30.24
C ASP A 104 -38.21 23.23 -28.88
N LYS A 105 -38.71 24.46 -28.87
CA LYS A 105 -38.74 25.40 -27.75
C LYS A 105 -40.04 25.17 -26.98
N GLY A 106 -39.98 25.11 -25.65
CA GLY A 106 -41.21 25.17 -24.86
C GLY A 106 -41.01 25.22 -23.35
N LYS A 107 -40.82 26.43 -22.80
CA LYS A 107 -41.41 26.80 -21.50
C LYS A 107 -42.73 27.52 -21.84
N PRO A 108 -43.82 27.34 -21.06
CA PRO A 108 -43.98 28.20 -19.88
C PRO A 108 -44.65 27.55 -18.66
N LYS A 109 -44.67 28.38 -17.61
CA LYS A 109 -45.17 28.23 -16.24
C LYS A 109 -46.62 27.75 -16.13
N THR A 110 -46.92 27.11 -15.00
CA THR A 110 -48.20 27.28 -14.29
C THR A 110 -47.88 27.51 -12.82
N ASP A 111 -48.25 28.71 -12.36
CA ASP A 111 -48.48 29.09 -10.97
C ASP A 111 -49.79 28.43 -10.47
N GLU A 112 -50.13 28.70 -9.19
CA GLU A 112 -51.36 28.36 -8.43
C GLU A 112 -51.26 27.12 -7.54
N GLU A 113 -51.70 27.10 -6.28
CA GLU A 113 -51.97 28.10 -5.22
C GLU A 113 -51.97 27.28 -3.91
#